data_AF-A0A6G8CJW4-F1
#
_entry.id   AF-A0A6G8CJW4-F1
#
_cell.length_a   1.000
_cell.length_b   1.000
_cell.length_c   1.000
_cell.angle_alpha   90.00
_cell.angle_beta   90.00
_cell.angle_gamma   90.00
#
_symmetry.space_group_name_H-M   'P 1'
#
loop_
_entity.id
_entity.type
_entity.pdbx_description
1 polymer ?
#
loop_
_entity_poly.entity_id
_entity_poly.type
_entity_poly.pdbx_seq_one_letter_code
_entity_poly.pdbx_strand_id
1 'polypeptide(L)'
;MITRGHYIGEIIDELSTVAQQVAMRNRLGLTDLTVYAENFFRDILNVLLGSHLQNLNQERSNEPGLDLGDENLKLGIQVTSRSDAAKVHSTLQKITGGQAAKFTEIVVLVVGRKQGSYTLDPALCAPYHFGVDNIWDMDDLARKTVGLPIDALQKLHQLIRTEIARLKVELEVPNEEGKYPTSGYDKWEARVTPKVGNGEAFIDYLRDEVGADLNDKETKEIRQALQRLGKRLSRLPRITREFLVMLYERRETGKSRRFQDAWTHALYSKVEREYRGADLKGELDILKHAGFVSIDGEDPYNYGPPEIGMRITFDSDDLATQFLTFIKAKQLDLRKVVGTVDLSVF
;
A
#
# COMPACT_ATOMS: atom_id res chain seq x y z
N MET A 1 -10.28 -5.50 -0.66
CA MET A 1 -10.73 -4.41 -1.56
C MET A 1 -10.51 -3.10 -0.82
N ILE A 2 -9.58 -2.25 -1.28
CA ILE A 2 -9.42 -0.90 -0.72
C ILE A 2 -10.71 -0.13 -1.01
N THR A 3 -11.37 0.38 0.02
CA THR A 3 -12.64 1.09 -0.14
C THR A 3 -12.38 2.51 -0.64
N ARG A 4 -13.36 3.11 -1.31
CA ARG A 4 -13.28 4.52 -1.75
C ARG A 4 -12.95 5.47 -0.60
N GLY A 5 -13.49 5.17 0.59
CA GLY A 5 -13.21 5.92 1.82
C GLY A 5 -11.75 5.86 2.25
N HIS A 6 -11.07 4.72 2.05
CA HIS A 6 -9.63 4.61 2.36
C HIS A 6 -8.78 5.49 1.43
N TYR A 7 -9.04 5.46 0.11
CA TYR A 7 -8.32 6.33 -0.82
C TYR A 7 -8.53 7.81 -0.51
N ILE A 8 -9.77 8.23 -0.26
CA ILE A 8 -10.09 9.62 0.10
C ILE A 8 -9.39 10.02 1.39
N GLY A 9 -9.45 9.17 2.42
CA GLY A 9 -8.80 9.42 3.71
C GLY A 9 -7.30 9.64 3.55
N GLU A 10 -6.59 8.69 2.93
CA GLU A 10 -5.15 8.81 2.73
C GLU A 10 -4.76 10.02 1.87
N ILE A 11 -5.51 10.32 0.81
CA ILE A 11 -5.24 11.51 -0.02
C ILE A 11 -5.35 12.80 0.82
N ILE A 12 -6.41 12.93 1.63
CA ILE A 12 -6.65 14.13 2.44
C ILE A 12 -5.58 14.29 3.53
N ASP A 13 -5.23 13.20 4.22
CA ASP A 13 -4.22 13.19 5.28
C ASP A 13 -2.84 13.62 4.74
N GLU A 14 -2.49 13.10 3.57
CA GLU A 14 -1.21 13.39 2.92
C GLU A 14 -1.16 14.83 2.36
N LEU A 15 -2.23 15.33 1.73
CA LEU A 15 -2.32 16.73 1.30
C LEU A 15 -2.18 17.69 2.49
N SER A 16 -2.84 17.36 3.61
CA SER A 16 -2.76 18.16 4.85
C SER A 16 -1.34 18.21 5.39
N THR A 17 -0.64 17.06 5.36
CA THR A 17 0.76 16.97 5.80
C THR A 17 1.67 17.86 4.95
N VAL A 18 1.56 17.80 3.61
CA VAL A 18 2.36 18.63 2.71
C VAL A 18 2.07 20.12 2.91
N ALA A 19 0.79 20.50 3.01
CA ALA A 19 0.41 21.89 3.23
C ALA A 19 1.02 22.47 4.52
N GLN A 20 1.02 21.69 5.62
CA GLN A 20 1.65 22.09 6.88
C GLN A 20 3.18 22.25 6.75
N GLN A 21 3.85 21.34 6.06
CA GLN A 21 5.31 21.41 5.86
C GLN A 21 5.71 22.63 5.04
N VAL A 22 4.99 22.90 3.94
CA VAL A 22 5.21 24.09 3.09
C VAL A 22 4.95 25.38 3.88
N ALA A 23 3.87 25.44 4.67
CA ALA A 23 3.56 26.60 5.49
C ALA A 23 4.60 26.84 6.60
N MET A 24 5.10 25.78 7.25
CA MET A 24 6.14 25.89 8.28
C MET A 24 7.44 26.45 7.68
N ARG A 25 7.89 25.91 6.55
CA ARG A 25 9.18 26.27 5.97
C ARG A 25 9.18 27.64 5.31
N ASN A 26 8.07 28.04 4.69
CA ASN A 26 7.89 29.43 4.24
C ASN A 26 7.99 30.42 5.40
N ARG A 27 7.45 30.11 6.59
CA ARG A 27 7.62 30.96 7.79
C ARG A 27 9.07 31.04 8.25
N LEU A 28 9.87 30.01 7.98
CA LEU A 28 11.31 29.97 8.29
C LEU A 28 12.18 30.57 7.17
N GLY A 29 11.59 31.08 6.08
CA GLY A 29 12.31 31.66 4.94
C GLY A 29 12.97 30.63 4.02
N LEU A 30 12.61 29.34 4.14
CA LEU A 30 13.14 28.25 3.32
C LEU A 30 12.32 28.11 2.03
N THR A 31 12.73 28.80 0.96
CA THR A 31 11.95 28.96 -0.28
C THR A 31 12.12 27.83 -1.30
N ASP A 32 13.10 26.94 -1.13
CA ASP A 32 13.41 25.83 -2.07
C ASP A 32 12.20 24.89 -2.31
N LEU A 33 11.30 24.83 -1.33
CA LEU A 33 10.06 24.06 -1.43
C LEU A 33 8.96 24.70 -2.27
N THR A 34 9.08 25.98 -2.62
CA THR A 34 8.04 26.68 -3.38
C THR A 34 7.90 26.07 -4.77
N VAL A 35 9.02 25.87 -5.48
CA VAL A 35 9.06 25.25 -6.81
C VAL A 35 8.59 23.79 -6.75
N TYR A 36 8.96 23.06 -5.70
CA TYR A 36 8.45 21.70 -5.51
C TYR A 36 6.94 21.71 -5.29
N ALA A 37 6.43 22.58 -4.41
CA ALA A 37 5.01 22.69 -4.12
C ALA A 37 4.21 23.03 -5.38
N GLU A 38 4.71 23.94 -6.22
CA GLU A 38 4.11 24.24 -7.52
C GLU A 38 3.96 22.98 -8.40
N ASN A 39 5.04 22.21 -8.56
CA ASN A 39 5.00 20.98 -9.37
C ASN A 39 4.11 19.90 -8.74
N PHE A 40 4.14 19.76 -7.41
CA PHE A 40 3.28 18.85 -6.66
C PHE A 40 1.79 19.17 -6.88
N PHE A 41 1.40 20.43 -6.68
CA PHE A 41 0.03 20.86 -6.89
C PHE A 41 -0.37 20.83 -8.37
N ARG A 42 0.53 21.10 -9.31
CA ARG A 42 0.29 20.90 -10.75
C ARG A 42 -0.18 19.48 -11.05
N ASP A 43 0.57 18.48 -10.58
CA ASP A 43 0.28 17.09 -10.91
C ASP A 43 -1.03 16.63 -10.26
N ILE A 44 -1.32 17.07 -9.03
CA ILE A 44 -2.60 16.83 -8.36
C ILE A 44 -3.76 17.48 -9.13
N LEU A 45 -3.62 18.76 -9.50
CA LEU A 45 -4.67 19.51 -10.19
C LEU A 45 -4.95 18.93 -11.58
N ASN A 46 -3.93 18.43 -12.27
CA ASN A 46 -4.11 17.72 -13.54
C ASN A 46 -5.00 16.49 -13.41
N VAL A 47 -4.92 15.75 -12.30
CA VAL A 47 -5.84 14.63 -12.04
C VAL A 47 -7.21 15.12 -11.59
N LEU A 48 -7.29 16.13 -10.72
CA LEU A 48 -8.55 16.64 -10.18
C LEU A 48 -9.44 17.31 -11.23
N LEU A 49 -8.83 18.03 -12.17
CA LEU A 49 -9.53 18.83 -13.17
C LEU A 49 -9.55 18.17 -14.55
N GLY A 50 -8.75 17.12 -14.76
CA GLY A 50 -8.49 16.60 -16.11
C GLY A 50 -7.73 17.60 -16.99
N SER A 51 -6.92 18.46 -16.38
CA SER A 51 -6.14 19.51 -17.06
C SER A 51 -4.75 19.03 -17.48
N HIS A 52 -4.07 19.87 -18.25
CA HIS A 52 -2.69 19.75 -18.69
C HIS A 52 -1.87 20.98 -18.26
N LEU A 53 -2.00 21.38 -16.99
CA LEU A 53 -1.24 22.46 -16.37
C LEU A 53 0.25 22.18 -16.49
N GLN A 54 0.98 23.22 -16.89
CA GLN A 54 2.44 23.27 -16.92
C GLN A 54 2.94 24.33 -15.95
N ASN A 55 4.16 24.17 -15.44
CA ASN A 55 4.77 25.19 -14.61
C ASN A 55 5.35 26.29 -15.53
N LEU A 56 4.83 27.50 -15.43
CA LEU A 56 5.19 28.64 -16.28
C LEU A 56 6.63 29.11 -16.04
N ASN A 57 7.17 28.87 -14.84
CA ASN A 57 8.55 29.19 -14.50
C ASN A 57 9.59 28.25 -15.16
N GLN A 58 9.17 27.15 -15.83
CA GLN A 58 10.10 26.25 -16.53
C GLN A 58 10.65 26.83 -17.84
N GLU A 59 9.86 27.62 -18.58
CA GLU A 59 10.29 28.20 -19.85
C GLU A 59 10.95 29.57 -19.68
N ARG A 60 10.47 30.36 -18.71
CA ARG A 60 11.05 31.66 -18.31
C ARG A 60 11.11 31.74 -16.80
N SER A 61 12.31 31.93 -16.25
CA SER A 61 12.46 32.16 -14.81
C SER A 61 11.78 33.48 -14.39
N ASN A 62 11.05 33.45 -13.27
CA ASN A 62 10.33 34.58 -12.68
C ASN A 62 9.13 35.07 -13.51
N GLU A 63 8.30 34.16 -14.03
CA GLU A 63 7.02 34.55 -14.63
C GLU A 63 6.17 35.28 -13.57
N PRO A 64 5.72 36.52 -13.84
CA PRO A 64 5.02 37.31 -12.85
C PRO A 64 3.57 36.83 -12.69
N GLY A 65 3.14 36.68 -11.44
CA GLY A 65 1.74 36.58 -11.06
C GLY A 65 1.07 35.21 -11.21
N LEU A 66 1.55 34.31 -12.07
CA LEU A 66 1.00 32.96 -12.23
C LEU A 66 2.13 31.93 -12.22
N ASP A 67 1.91 30.80 -11.54
CA ASP A 67 2.91 29.74 -11.44
C ASP A 67 2.59 28.59 -12.40
N LEU A 68 1.30 28.28 -12.58
CA LEU A 68 0.82 27.18 -13.43
C LEU A 68 -0.13 27.71 -14.52
N GLY A 69 -0.12 27.08 -15.69
CA GLY A 69 -1.02 27.43 -16.78
C GLY A 69 -1.38 26.26 -17.68
N ASP A 70 -2.63 26.24 -18.14
CA ASP A 70 -3.15 25.36 -19.18
C ASP A 70 -3.79 26.25 -20.26
N GLU A 71 -3.13 26.39 -21.40
CA GLU A 71 -3.59 27.24 -22.49
C GLU A 71 -4.85 26.68 -23.19
N ASN A 72 -5.08 25.36 -23.15
CA ASN A 72 -6.26 24.74 -23.77
C ASN A 72 -7.52 25.04 -22.95
N LEU A 73 -7.41 24.92 -21.62
CA LEU A 73 -8.48 25.29 -20.70
C LEU A 73 -8.52 26.80 -20.40
N LYS A 74 -7.53 27.56 -20.89
CA LYS A 74 -7.32 28.98 -20.58
C LYS A 74 -7.32 29.24 -19.07
N LEU A 75 -6.73 28.34 -18.31
CA LEU A 75 -6.70 28.36 -16.85
C LEU A 75 -5.29 28.72 -16.36
N GLY A 76 -5.19 29.80 -15.59
CA GLY A 76 -3.98 30.21 -14.88
C GLY A 76 -4.14 30.03 -13.37
N ILE A 77 -3.12 29.49 -12.71
CA ILE A 77 -3.17 29.24 -11.26
C ILE A 77 -1.92 29.81 -10.59
N GLN A 78 -2.15 30.61 -9.55
CA GLN A 78 -1.12 30.98 -8.58
C GLN A 78 -1.23 30.05 -7.38
N VAL A 79 -0.12 29.39 -7.02
CA VAL A 79 0.06 28.62 -5.80
C VAL A 79 0.72 29.52 -4.76
N THR A 80 0.15 29.64 -3.57
CA THR A 80 0.71 30.50 -2.52
C THR A 80 0.37 30.04 -1.11
N SER A 81 1.23 30.27 -0.14
CA SER A 81 0.94 30.07 1.29
C SER A 81 0.27 31.28 1.95
N ARG A 82 0.20 32.43 1.26
CA ARG A 82 -0.43 33.66 1.77
C ARG A 82 -1.90 33.70 1.36
N SER A 83 -2.78 33.79 2.35
CA SER A 83 -4.23 33.80 2.14
C SER A 83 -4.86 35.19 2.14
N ASP A 84 -4.09 36.26 2.36
CA ASP A 84 -4.61 37.61 2.50
C ASP A 84 -5.06 38.25 1.16
N ALA A 85 -6.07 39.12 1.21
CA ALA A 85 -6.57 39.85 0.03
C ALA A 85 -5.49 40.67 -0.68
N ALA A 86 -4.47 41.19 0.03
CA ALA A 86 -3.38 41.91 -0.60
C ALA A 86 -2.52 41.01 -1.49
N LYS A 87 -2.33 39.73 -1.15
CA LYS A 87 -1.71 38.75 -2.03
C LYS A 87 -2.55 38.50 -3.28
N VAL A 88 -3.87 38.35 -3.14
CA VAL A 88 -4.79 38.19 -4.29
C VAL A 88 -4.69 39.40 -5.23
N HIS A 89 -4.80 40.61 -4.71
CA HIS A 89 -4.65 41.84 -5.51
C HIS A 89 -3.28 41.92 -6.19
N SER A 90 -2.21 41.60 -5.46
CA SER A 90 -0.85 41.60 -6.01
C SER A 90 -0.70 40.58 -7.15
N THR A 91 -1.32 39.41 -7.05
CA THR A 91 -1.34 38.40 -8.11
C THR A 91 -2.07 38.95 -9.33
N LEU A 92 -3.29 39.46 -9.19
CA LEU A 92 -4.09 39.99 -10.31
C LEU A 92 -3.41 41.19 -11.01
N GLN A 93 -2.73 42.06 -10.25
CA GLN A 93 -1.97 43.19 -10.79
C GLN A 93 -0.72 42.78 -11.57
N LYS A 94 -0.13 41.62 -11.23
CA LYS A 94 1.10 41.12 -11.85
C LYS A 94 0.85 40.37 -13.16
N ILE A 95 -0.41 39.98 -13.43
CA ILE A 95 -0.78 39.31 -14.67
C ILE A 95 -0.49 40.25 -15.84
N THR A 96 0.33 39.77 -16.77
CA THR A 96 0.71 40.53 -17.96
C THR A 96 -0.39 40.44 -19.03
N GLY A 97 -0.40 41.39 -19.97
CA GLY A 97 -1.35 41.32 -21.09
C GLY A 97 -1.22 40.05 -21.94
N GLY A 98 -0.01 39.48 -22.04
CA GLY A 98 0.20 38.19 -22.71
C GLY A 98 -0.40 37.01 -21.95
N GLN A 99 -0.29 37.00 -20.62
CA GLN A 99 -0.94 36.00 -19.78
C GLN A 99 -2.46 36.15 -19.79
N ALA A 100 -2.99 37.37 -19.71
CA ALA A 100 -4.43 37.63 -19.78
C ALA A 100 -5.05 37.19 -21.11
N ALA A 101 -4.29 37.19 -22.21
CA ALA A 101 -4.74 36.67 -23.50
C ALA A 101 -4.79 35.13 -23.55
N LYS A 102 -3.92 34.46 -22.78
CA LYS A 102 -3.82 33.00 -22.71
C LYS A 102 -4.74 32.39 -21.65
N PHE A 103 -4.91 33.07 -20.52
CA PHE A 103 -5.60 32.58 -19.34
C PHE A 103 -6.74 33.52 -18.96
N THR A 104 -7.96 33.12 -19.33
CA THR A 104 -9.18 33.88 -19.03
C THR A 104 -9.73 33.55 -17.65
N GLU A 105 -9.48 32.32 -17.18
CA GLU A 105 -9.85 31.85 -15.85
C GLU A 105 -8.62 31.89 -14.95
N ILE A 106 -8.71 32.62 -13.82
CA ILE A 106 -7.62 32.74 -12.86
C ILE A 106 -8.05 32.13 -11.53
N VAL A 107 -7.19 31.30 -10.94
CA VAL A 107 -7.39 30.70 -9.62
C VAL A 107 -6.21 31.04 -8.72
N VAL A 108 -6.50 31.36 -7.46
CA VAL A 108 -5.50 31.46 -6.39
C VAL A 108 -5.64 30.25 -5.48
N LEU A 109 -4.68 29.33 -5.53
CA LEU A 109 -4.60 28.19 -4.64
C LEU A 109 -3.78 28.53 -3.39
N VAL A 110 -4.47 28.58 -2.25
CA VAL A 110 -3.88 28.74 -0.93
C VAL A 110 -3.40 27.38 -0.39
N VAL A 111 -2.10 27.23 -0.24
CA VAL A 111 -1.44 26.10 0.42
C VAL A 111 -1.59 26.25 1.93
N GLY A 112 -2.73 25.79 2.42
CA GLY A 112 -3.18 25.96 3.80
C GLY A 112 -4.67 26.20 3.83
N ARG A 113 -5.10 27.21 4.60
CA ARG A 113 -6.50 27.57 4.75
C ARG A 113 -6.74 28.99 4.22
N LYS A 114 -7.78 29.18 3.40
CA LYS A 114 -8.18 30.51 2.94
C LYS A 114 -8.89 31.31 4.04
N GLN A 115 -9.04 32.62 3.83
CA GLN A 115 -9.77 33.48 4.77
C GLN A 115 -11.28 33.21 4.69
N GLY A 116 -11.99 33.43 5.81
CA GLY A 116 -13.45 33.29 5.83
C GLY A 116 -14.19 34.36 5.03
N SER A 117 -13.54 35.51 4.78
CA SER A 117 -14.09 36.62 3.99
C SER A 117 -12.97 37.40 3.33
N TYR A 118 -13.22 37.92 2.12
CA TYR A 118 -12.29 38.72 1.34
C TYR A 118 -12.90 40.06 0.95
N THR A 119 -12.15 41.16 1.11
CA THR A 119 -12.49 42.45 0.52
C THR A 119 -11.72 42.60 -0.79
N LEU A 120 -12.36 42.22 -1.89
CA LEU A 120 -11.76 42.23 -3.23
C LEU A 120 -12.05 43.54 -3.95
N ASP A 121 -11.05 44.08 -4.66
CA ASP A 121 -11.21 45.25 -5.53
C ASP A 121 -11.94 44.86 -6.83
N PRO A 122 -13.17 45.35 -7.09
CA PRO A 122 -13.92 45.00 -8.28
C PRO A 122 -13.21 45.36 -9.59
N ALA A 123 -12.41 46.43 -9.60
CA ALA A 123 -11.71 46.87 -10.81
C ALA A 123 -10.59 45.90 -11.21
N LEU A 124 -9.93 45.28 -10.23
CA LEU A 124 -8.91 44.25 -10.48
C LEU A 124 -9.53 42.89 -10.83
N CYS A 125 -10.73 42.60 -10.33
CA CYS A 125 -11.38 41.31 -10.51
C CYS A 125 -12.14 41.18 -11.83
N ALA A 126 -12.77 42.28 -12.30
CA ALA A 126 -13.64 42.27 -13.47
C ALA A 126 -12.97 41.70 -14.75
N PRO A 127 -11.69 41.98 -15.08
CA PRO A 127 -11.06 41.44 -16.29
C PRO A 127 -10.98 39.91 -16.34
N TYR A 128 -10.98 39.26 -15.19
CA TYR A 128 -10.78 37.81 -15.04
C TYR A 128 -12.02 37.09 -14.49
N HIS A 129 -13.16 37.80 -14.40
CA HIS A 129 -14.37 37.31 -13.70
C HIS A 129 -14.08 36.76 -12.30
N PHE A 130 -13.08 37.33 -11.62
CA PHE A 130 -12.53 36.76 -10.40
C PHE A 130 -13.45 37.02 -9.20
N GLY A 131 -13.73 35.99 -8.43
CA GLY A 131 -14.48 36.06 -7.18
C GLY A 131 -13.87 35.21 -6.08
N VAL A 132 -14.56 35.14 -4.93
CA VAL A 132 -14.13 34.31 -3.80
C VAL A 132 -14.08 32.82 -4.17
N ASP A 133 -14.91 32.38 -5.11
CA ASP A 133 -14.95 31.00 -5.62
C ASP A 133 -13.70 30.62 -6.42
N ASN A 134 -12.94 31.62 -6.91
CA ASN A 134 -11.65 31.44 -7.57
C ASN A 134 -10.49 31.33 -6.57
N ILE A 135 -10.75 31.46 -5.26
CA ILE A 135 -9.77 31.25 -4.20
C ILE A 135 -9.99 29.86 -3.63
N TRP A 136 -9.08 28.95 -3.96
CA TRP A 136 -9.12 27.56 -3.52
C TRP A 136 -8.19 27.34 -2.33
N ASP A 137 -8.55 26.40 -1.47
CA ASP A 137 -7.67 25.90 -0.43
C ASP A 137 -7.70 24.36 -0.35
N MET A 138 -7.09 23.79 0.69
CA MET A 138 -7.03 22.34 0.86
C MET A 138 -8.42 21.71 1.02
N ASP A 139 -9.40 22.43 1.59
CA ASP A 139 -10.77 21.93 1.72
C ASP A 139 -11.47 21.87 0.35
N ASP A 140 -11.20 22.84 -0.53
CA ASP A 140 -11.70 22.82 -1.91
C ASP A 140 -11.14 21.65 -2.71
N LEU A 141 -9.83 21.38 -2.58
CA LEU A 141 -9.20 20.22 -3.20
C LEU A 141 -9.76 18.91 -2.63
N ALA A 142 -9.95 18.82 -1.32
CA ALA A 142 -10.55 17.65 -0.68
C ALA A 142 -11.97 17.38 -1.19
N ARG A 143 -12.80 18.43 -1.34
CA ARG A 143 -14.14 18.32 -1.94
C ARG A 143 -14.08 17.80 -3.38
N LYS A 144 -13.15 18.31 -4.21
CA LYS A 144 -12.93 17.82 -5.57
C LYS A 144 -12.51 16.34 -5.59
N THR A 145 -11.62 15.93 -4.69
CA THR A 145 -11.19 14.53 -4.52
C THR A 145 -12.37 13.61 -4.23
N VAL A 146 -13.27 14.01 -3.32
CA VAL A 146 -14.47 13.22 -3.00
C VAL A 146 -15.35 13.03 -4.23
N GLY A 147 -15.41 13.99 -5.15
CA GLY A 147 -16.19 13.89 -6.38
C GLY A 147 -15.62 12.95 -7.46
N LEU A 148 -14.37 12.48 -7.33
CA LEU A 148 -13.70 11.74 -8.40
C LEU A 148 -14.27 10.32 -8.63
N PRO A 149 -14.30 9.85 -9.89
CA PRO A 149 -14.52 8.44 -10.19
C PRO A 149 -13.39 7.56 -9.64
N ILE A 150 -13.66 6.27 -9.41
CA ILE A 150 -12.73 5.37 -8.70
C ILE A 150 -11.36 5.26 -9.40
N ASP A 151 -11.32 5.23 -10.73
CA ASP A 151 -10.07 5.12 -11.49
C ASP A 151 -9.20 6.37 -11.33
N ALA A 152 -9.81 7.56 -11.36
CA ALA A 152 -9.11 8.82 -11.12
C ALA A 152 -8.64 8.94 -9.67
N LEU A 153 -9.44 8.45 -8.71
CA LEU A 153 -9.09 8.43 -7.30
C LEU A 153 -7.88 7.52 -7.04
N GLN A 154 -7.84 6.35 -7.67
CA GLN A 154 -6.68 5.44 -7.62
C GLN A 154 -5.44 6.08 -8.23
N LYS A 155 -5.58 6.76 -9.38
CA LYS A 155 -4.49 7.48 -10.01
C LYS A 155 -3.94 8.61 -9.12
N LEU A 156 -4.84 9.40 -8.51
CA LEU A 156 -4.47 10.47 -7.58
C LEU A 156 -3.77 9.93 -6.34
N HIS A 157 -4.30 8.85 -5.77
CA HIS A 157 -3.71 8.18 -4.62
C HIS A 157 -2.28 7.70 -4.90
N GLN A 158 -2.07 7.01 -6.03
CA GLN A 158 -0.75 6.53 -6.42
C GLN A 158 0.23 7.67 -6.70
N LEU A 159 -0.24 8.75 -7.32
CA LEU A 159 0.54 9.95 -7.58
C LEU A 159 1.02 10.58 -6.25
N ILE A 160 0.08 10.85 -5.34
CA ILE A 160 0.39 11.47 -4.03
C ILE A 160 1.37 10.62 -3.24
N ARG A 161 1.18 9.29 -3.20
CA ARG A 161 2.13 8.39 -2.52
C ARG A 161 3.53 8.44 -3.11
N THR A 162 3.63 8.49 -4.43
CA THR A 162 4.93 8.57 -5.14
C THR A 162 5.62 9.91 -4.85
N GLU A 163 4.90 11.00 -5.04
CA GLU A 163 5.42 12.36 -4.85
C GLU A 163 5.82 12.61 -3.40
N ILE A 164 5.02 12.18 -2.44
CA ILE A 164 5.35 12.35 -1.01
C ILE A 164 6.49 11.44 -0.57
N ALA A 165 6.59 10.22 -1.10
CA ALA A 165 7.75 9.37 -0.82
C ALA A 165 9.03 10.03 -1.31
N ARG A 166 8.98 10.66 -2.50
CA ARG A 166 10.09 11.45 -3.04
C ARG A 166 10.38 12.67 -2.17
N LEU A 167 9.35 13.41 -1.76
CA LEU A 167 9.46 14.54 -0.86
C LEU A 167 10.12 14.16 0.47
N LYS A 168 9.64 13.10 1.13
CA LYS A 168 10.21 12.62 2.39
C LYS A 168 11.69 12.29 2.23
N VAL A 169 12.09 11.62 1.14
CA VAL A 169 13.49 11.31 0.85
C VAL A 169 14.33 12.56 0.55
N GLU A 170 13.85 13.46 -0.31
CA GLU A 170 14.58 14.69 -0.67
C GLU A 170 14.71 15.68 0.51
N LEU A 171 13.73 15.67 1.42
CA LEU A 171 13.68 16.58 2.56
C LEU A 171 14.28 16.02 3.84
N GLU A 172 14.74 14.76 3.83
CA GLU A 172 15.32 14.13 5.01
C GLU A 172 16.72 14.64 5.29
N VAL A 173 16.86 15.21 6.48
CA VAL A 173 18.16 15.55 7.04
C VAL A 173 18.66 14.31 7.80
N PRO A 174 19.85 13.79 7.47
CA PRO A 174 20.42 12.69 8.24
C PRO A 174 20.63 13.13 9.69
N ASN A 175 20.47 12.20 10.63
CA ASN A 175 20.79 12.47 12.04
C ASN A 175 22.31 12.69 12.22
N GLU A 176 22.75 12.99 13.45
CA GLU A 176 24.17 13.23 13.79
C GLU A 176 25.10 12.05 13.41
N GLU A 177 24.55 10.86 13.17
CA GLU A 177 25.26 9.64 12.78
C GLU A 177 25.24 9.38 11.26
N GLY A 178 24.69 10.29 10.45
CA GLY A 178 24.56 10.11 9.01
C GLY A 178 23.42 9.18 8.59
N LYS A 179 22.54 8.77 9.51
CA LYS A 179 21.42 7.87 9.25
C LYS A 179 20.18 8.67 8.86
N TYR A 180 19.63 8.36 7.70
CA TYR A 180 18.37 8.92 7.22
C TYR A 180 17.19 8.32 7.99
N PRO A 181 16.18 9.12 8.38
CA PRO A 181 14.96 8.63 9.03
C PRO A 181 14.19 7.60 8.20
N THR A 182 14.18 7.70 6.87
CA THR A 182 13.69 6.64 6.00
C THR A 182 14.82 5.71 5.63
N SER A 183 14.71 4.48 6.10
CA SER A 183 15.50 3.39 5.57
C SER A 183 14.70 2.69 4.48
N GLY A 184 15.31 2.43 3.32
CA GLY A 184 14.74 1.51 2.34
C GLY A 184 14.38 0.16 2.98
N TYR A 185 15.10 -0.23 4.04
CA TYR A 185 14.85 -1.42 4.84
C TYR A 185 13.53 -1.37 5.63
N ASP A 186 13.07 -0.20 6.06
CA ASP A 186 11.80 -0.04 6.80
C ASP A 186 10.58 -0.33 5.92
N LYS A 187 10.76 -0.31 4.59
CA LYS A 187 9.73 -0.69 3.62
C LYS A 187 9.58 -2.20 3.47
N TRP A 188 10.50 -3.00 4.04
CA TRP A 188 10.46 -4.45 3.99
C TRP A 188 9.92 -5.02 5.30
N GLU A 189 9.11 -6.06 5.20
CA GLU A 189 8.67 -6.80 6.38
C GLU A 189 9.88 -7.45 7.08
N ALA A 190 9.95 -7.31 8.41
CA ALA A 190 10.97 -7.97 9.20
C ALA A 190 10.83 -9.50 9.12
N ARG A 191 11.95 -10.19 8.87
CA ARG A 191 11.96 -11.66 8.90
C ARG A 191 11.79 -12.16 10.32
N VAL A 192 10.96 -13.17 10.50
CA VAL A 192 10.76 -13.83 11.79
C VAL A 192 11.86 -14.85 12.03
N THR A 193 12.46 -14.86 13.22
CA THR A 193 13.35 -15.95 13.63
C THR A 193 12.48 -17.13 14.09
N PRO A 194 12.55 -18.31 13.44
CA PRO A 194 11.71 -19.43 13.79
C PRO A 194 12.10 -19.97 15.18
N LYS A 195 11.11 -20.25 16.03
CA LYS A 195 11.31 -20.97 17.29
C LYS A 195 10.97 -22.43 17.02
N VAL A 196 11.97 -23.30 17.00
CA VAL A 196 11.77 -24.72 16.70
C VAL A 196 12.27 -25.53 17.89
N GLY A 197 11.40 -26.38 18.44
CA GLY A 197 11.78 -27.30 19.51
C GLY A 197 12.64 -28.46 19.00
N ASN A 198 12.88 -29.42 19.88
CA ASN A 198 13.79 -30.54 19.62
C ASN A 198 13.11 -31.73 18.95
N GLY A 199 11.78 -31.71 18.77
CA GLY A 199 11.01 -32.78 18.13
C GLY A 199 10.57 -33.91 19.06
N GLU A 200 10.98 -33.92 20.33
CA GLU A 200 10.67 -35.03 21.25
C GLU A 200 9.17 -35.18 21.50
N ALA A 201 8.46 -34.07 21.73
CA ALA A 201 7.03 -34.13 22.02
C ALA A 201 6.24 -34.67 20.83
N PHE A 202 6.69 -34.37 19.61
CA PHE A 202 6.10 -34.93 18.40
C PHE A 202 6.44 -36.40 18.21
N ILE A 203 7.68 -36.83 18.49
CA ILE A 203 8.09 -38.24 18.43
C ILE A 203 7.33 -39.08 19.47
N ASP A 204 7.20 -38.59 20.70
CA ASP A 204 6.45 -39.24 21.77
C ASP A 204 4.97 -39.37 21.37
N TYR A 205 4.38 -38.32 20.79
CA TYR A 205 3.04 -38.40 20.22
C TYR A 205 2.90 -39.49 19.15
N LEU A 206 3.86 -39.61 18.24
CA LEU A 206 3.83 -40.64 17.21
C LEU A 206 3.90 -42.05 17.81
N ARG A 207 4.73 -42.27 18.83
CA ARG A 207 4.86 -43.57 19.50
C ARG A 207 3.64 -43.91 20.33
N ASP A 208 3.21 -42.99 21.19
CA ASP A 208 2.24 -43.25 22.25
C ASP A 208 0.79 -43.12 21.79
N GLU A 209 0.50 -42.12 20.94
CA GLU A 209 -0.88 -41.81 20.52
C GLU A 209 -1.19 -42.33 19.10
N VAL A 210 -0.21 -42.37 18.19
CA VAL A 210 -0.40 -42.88 16.82
C VAL A 210 -0.01 -44.36 16.71
N GLY A 211 0.90 -44.85 17.55
CA GLY A 211 1.38 -46.24 17.53
C GLY A 211 2.45 -46.51 16.46
N ALA A 212 3.24 -45.49 16.08
CA ALA A 212 4.32 -45.62 15.12
C ALA A 212 5.57 -46.24 15.75
N ASP A 213 6.11 -47.29 15.13
CA ASP A 213 7.37 -47.91 15.53
C ASP A 213 8.56 -47.21 14.85
N LEU A 214 9.01 -46.10 15.45
CA LEU A 214 10.04 -45.24 14.88
C LEU A 214 11.46 -45.66 15.29
N ASN A 215 12.29 -45.92 14.30
CA ASN A 215 13.72 -46.17 14.49
C ASN A 215 14.54 -44.87 14.63
N ASP A 216 15.82 -45.00 15.02
CA ASP A 216 16.72 -43.84 15.25
C ASP A 216 16.91 -42.96 14.00
N LYS A 217 16.85 -43.54 12.80
CA LYS A 217 16.98 -42.79 11.55
C LYS A 217 15.74 -41.93 11.32
N GLU A 218 14.54 -42.48 11.48
CA GLU A 218 13.28 -41.77 11.31
C GLU A 218 13.12 -40.63 12.32
N THR A 219 13.47 -40.88 13.60
CA THR A 219 13.44 -39.80 14.61
C THR A 219 14.41 -38.69 14.25
N LYS A 220 15.59 -38.99 13.69
CA LYS A 220 16.54 -37.97 13.22
C LYS A 220 16.00 -37.21 12.02
N GLU A 221 15.34 -37.88 11.08
CA GLU A 221 14.71 -37.27 9.91
C GLU A 221 13.60 -36.29 10.32
N ILE A 222 12.74 -36.67 11.27
CA ILE A 222 11.70 -35.80 11.85
C ILE A 222 12.31 -34.52 12.45
N ARG A 223 13.33 -34.66 13.31
CA ARG A 223 14.00 -33.50 13.94
C ARG A 223 14.58 -32.56 12.88
N GLN A 224 15.20 -33.10 11.82
CA GLN A 224 15.72 -32.29 10.73
C GLN A 224 14.61 -31.65 9.88
N ALA A 225 13.53 -32.37 9.62
CA ALA A 225 12.37 -31.88 8.89
C ALA A 225 11.70 -30.71 9.61
N LEU A 226 11.57 -30.77 10.95
CA LEU A 226 11.08 -29.66 11.77
C LEU A 226 11.94 -28.40 11.64
N GLN A 227 13.26 -28.55 11.69
CA GLN A 227 14.20 -27.43 11.53
C GLN A 227 14.13 -26.82 10.12
N ARG A 228 14.00 -27.64 9.08
CA ARG A 228 13.81 -27.17 7.70
C ARG A 228 12.46 -26.50 7.51
N LEU A 229 11.39 -27.04 8.11
CA LEU A 229 10.06 -26.45 8.11
C LEU A 229 10.06 -25.04 8.71
N GLY A 230 10.64 -24.87 9.90
CA GLY A 230 10.76 -23.55 10.53
C GLY A 230 11.49 -22.53 9.64
N LYS A 231 12.59 -22.96 8.98
CA LYS A 231 13.34 -22.11 8.03
C LYS A 231 12.55 -21.77 6.76
N ARG A 232 11.71 -22.68 6.26
CA ARG A 232 10.87 -22.43 5.08
C ARG A 232 9.74 -21.45 5.42
N LEU A 233 9.05 -21.67 6.55
CA LEU A 233 8.00 -20.77 7.03
C LEU A 233 8.54 -19.37 7.33
N SER A 234 9.72 -19.24 7.94
CA SER A 234 10.30 -17.92 8.26
C SER A 234 10.63 -17.06 7.04
N ARG A 235 10.77 -17.66 5.86
CA ARG A 235 11.04 -16.95 4.59
C ARG A 235 9.78 -16.43 3.90
N LEU A 236 8.60 -16.90 4.32
CA LEU A 236 7.34 -16.42 3.78
C LEU A 236 6.98 -15.04 4.38
N PRO A 237 6.37 -14.14 3.59
CA PRO A 237 5.69 -12.96 4.14
C PRO A 237 4.64 -13.35 5.17
N ARG A 238 4.36 -12.50 6.16
CA ARG A 238 3.37 -12.81 7.19
C ARG A 238 1.99 -13.06 6.60
N ILE A 239 1.55 -12.24 5.64
CA ILE A 239 0.24 -12.40 5.00
C ILE A 239 0.15 -13.77 4.31
N THR A 240 1.21 -14.21 3.66
CA THR A 240 1.29 -15.54 3.03
C THR A 240 1.24 -16.68 4.03
N ARG A 241 1.85 -16.54 5.21
CA ARG A 241 1.72 -17.53 6.30
C ARG A 241 0.30 -17.57 6.86
N GLU A 242 -0.32 -16.42 7.09
CA GLU A 242 -1.70 -16.33 7.53
C GLU A 242 -2.65 -16.93 6.47
N PHE A 243 -2.39 -16.69 5.18
CA PHE A 243 -3.11 -17.32 4.09
C PHE A 243 -2.96 -18.85 4.10
N LEU A 244 -1.75 -19.39 4.31
CA LEU A 244 -1.54 -20.83 4.46
C LEU A 244 -2.32 -21.41 5.65
N VAL A 245 -2.36 -20.72 6.79
CA VAL A 245 -3.18 -21.12 7.95
C VAL A 245 -4.65 -21.19 7.56
N MET A 246 -5.17 -20.16 6.89
CA MET A 246 -6.56 -20.12 6.43
C MET A 246 -6.90 -21.26 5.46
N LEU A 247 -5.97 -21.64 4.58
CA LEU A 247 -6.16 -22.79 3.70
C LEU A 247 -6.30 -24.10 4.51
N TYR A 248 -5.44 -24.30 5.52
CA TYR A 248 -5.56 -25.45 6.42
C TYR A 248 -6.85 -25.45 7.23
N GLU A 249 -7.28 -24.31 7.77
CA GLU A 249 -8.52 -24.21 8.54
C GLU A 249 -9.77 -24.43 7.69
N ARG A 250 -9.75 -24.00 6.42
CA ARG A 250 -10.87 -24.10 5.47
C ARG A 250 -10.80 -25.32 4.56
N ARG A 251 -9.85 -26.23 4.82
CA ARG A 251 -9.67 -27.49 4.08
C ARG A 251 -10.97 -28.29 4.00
N GLU A 252 -11.10 -29.06 2.93
CA GLU A 252 -12.20 -30.00 2.78
C GLU A 252 -11.96 -31.22 3.69
N THR A 253 -13.05 -31.80 4.20
CA THR A 253 -13.02 -32.93 5.16
C THR A 253 -13.02 -34.30 4.49
N GLY A 254 -13.29 -34.36 3.18
CA GLY A 254 -13.30 -35.59 2.39
C GLY A 254 -11.91 -36.04 1.93
N LYS A 255 -11.87 -37.11 1.13
CA LYS A 255 -10.67 -37.46 0.36
C LYS A 255 -10.66 -36.67 -0.94
N SER A 256 -9.51 -36.12 -1.29
CA SER A 256 -9.29 -35.55 -2.61
C SER A 256 -9.26 -36.65 -3.67
N ARG A 257 -9.71 -36.33 -4.88
CA ARG A 257 -9.50 -37.19 -6.06
C ARG A 257 -8.16 -36.91 -6.75
N ARG A 258 -7.54 -35.77 -6.46
CA ARG A 258 -6.33 -35.24 -7.11
C ARG A 258 -5.07 -35.45 -6.27
N PHE A 259 -5.20 -35.32 -4.96
CA PHE A 259 -4.12 -35.39 -3.99
C PHE A 259 -4.28 -36.63 -3.09
N GLN A 260 -3.17 -37.32 -2.80
CA GLN A 260 -3.17 -38.56 -2.04
C GLN A 260 -2.46 -38.42 -0.68
N ASP A 261 -2.75 -39.35 0.23
CA ASP A 261 -2.11 -39.60 1.52
C ASP A 261 -1.90 -38.35 2.40
N ALA A 262 -0.68 -37.80 2.40
CA ALA A 262 -0.22 -36.74 3.29
C ALA A 262 -0.54 -35.32 2.78
N TRP A 263 -1.34 -35.20 1.71
CA TRP A 263 -1.88 -33.93 1.26
C TRP A 263 -3.27 -33.69 1.87
N THR A 264 -3.47 -32.47 2.39
CA THR A 264 -4.82 -31.94 2.58
C THR A 264 -5.23 -31.14 1.35
N HIS A 265 -6.51 -30.88 1.15
CA HIS A 265 -6.99 -30.17 -0.03
C HIS A 265 -8.07 -29.15 0.30
N ALA A 266 -8.20 -28.14 -0.56
CA ALA A 266 -9.29 -27.18 -0.57
C ALA A 266 -9.77 -26.98 -2.01
N LEU A 267 -11.07 -26.76 -2.21
CA LEU A 267 -11.61 -26.45 -3.53
C LEU A 267 -11.12 -25.07 -4.00
N TYR A 268 -10.47 -25.00 -5.17
CA TYR A 268 -9.88 -23.74 -5.66
C TYR A 268 -10.93 -22.62 -5.78
N SER A 269 -12.07 -22.93 -6.39
CA SER A 269 -13.15 -21.94 -6.62
C SER A 269 -13.80 -21.45 -5.32
N LYS A 270 -13.77 -22.25 -4.25
CA LYS A 270 -14.23 -21.82 -2.92
C LYS A 270 -13.26 -20.80 -2.32
N VAL A 271 -11.95 -21.11 -2.36
CA VAL A 271 -10.91 -20.18 -1.90
C VAL A 271 -10.95 -18.89 -2.71
N GLU A 272 -11.10 -18.97 -4.02
CA GLU A 272 -11.20 -17.79 -4.90
C GLU A 272 -12.38 -16.88 -4.55
N ARG A 273 -13.53 -17.46 -4.18
CA ARG A 273 -14.73 -16.69 -3.81
C ARG A 273 -14.70 -16.16 -2.39
N GLU A 274 -14.03 -16.85 -1.47
CA GLU A 274 -13.97 -16.48 -0.05
C GLU A 274 -12.80 -15.54 0.25
N TYR A 275 -11.71 -15.61 -0.52
CA TYR A 275 -10.56 -14.74 -0.36
C TYR A 275 -10.91 -13.30 -0.78
N ARG A 276 -10.57 -12.35 0.09
CA ARG A 276 -10.83 -10.90 -0.10
C ARG A 276 -9.56 -10.07 -0.23
N GLY A 277 -8.39 -10.72 -0.21
CA GLY A 277 -7.10 -10.08 -0.45
C GLY A 277 -6.94 -9.68 -1.92
N ALA A 278 -5.95 -8.83 -2.18
CA ALA A 278 -5.78 -8.18 -3.49
C ALA A 278 -5.22 -9.11 -4.57
N ASP A 279 -4.39 -10.08 -4.19
CA ASP A 279 -3.67 -10.94 -5.13
C ASP A 279 -3.66 -12.41 -4.68
N LEU A 280 -4.71 -13.15 -5.03
CA LEU A 280 -4.79 -14.58 -4.74
C LEU A 280 -3.68 -15.38 -5.42
N LYS A 281 -3.38 -15.02 -6.67
CA LYS A 281 -2.42 -15.73 -7.49
C LYS A 281 -1.02 -15.57 -6.92
N GLY A 282 -0.63 -14.36 -6.53
CA GLY A 282 0.64 -14.09 -5.88
C GLY A 282 0.84 -14.91 -4.60
N GLU A 283 -0.18 -14.98 -3.73
CA GLU A 283 -0.09 -15.80 -2.51
C GLU A 283 0.12 -17.28 -2.82
N LEU A 284 -0.64 -17.81 -3.79
CA LEU A 284 -0.53 -19.21 -4.22
C LEU A 284 0.80 -19.51 -4.89
N ASP A 285 1.33 -18.60 -5.73
CA ASP A 285 2.60 -18.75 -6.41
C ASP A 285 3.78 -18.76 -5.41
N ILE A 286 3.74 -17.89 -4.39
CA ILE A 286 4.74 -17.89 -3.30
C ILE A 286 4.69 -19.22 -2.53
N LEU A 287 3.49 -19.70 -2.15
CA LEU A 287 3.34 -20.96 -1.44
C LEU A 287 3.74 -22.18 -2.29
N LYS A 288 3.45 -22.16 -3.59
CA LYS A 288 3.85 -23.20 -4.54
C LYS A 288 5.36 -23.25 -4.70
N HIS A 289 6.00 -22.10 -4.91
CA HIS A 289 7.45 -22.00 -4.97
C HIS A 289 8.12 -22.47 -3.67
N ALA A 290 7.54 -22.11 -2.53
CA ALA A 290 8.03 -22.55 -1.22
C ALA A 290 7.73 -24.02 -0.92
N GLY A 291 6.98 -24.73 -1.78
CA GLY A 291 6.65 -26.15 -1.67
C GLY A 291 5.60 -26.49 -0.61
N PHE A 292 4.71 -25.56 -0.27
CA PHE A 292 3.60 -25.79 0.68
C PHE A 292 2.29 -26.11 -0.02
N VAL A 293 2.15 -25.70 -1.28
CA VAL A 293 0.91 -25.83 -2.06
C VAL A 293 1.20 -26.40 -3.45
N SER A 294 0.26 -27.18 -3.97
CA SER A 294 0.16 -27.53 -5.38
C SER A 294 -1.28 -27.29 -5.84
N ILE A 295 -1.46 -26.90 -7.09
CA ILE A 295 -2.79 -26.69 -7.67
C ILE A 295 -2.91 -27.65 -8.85
N ASP A 296 -3.95 -28.47 -8.83
CA ASP A 296 -4.25 -29.39 -9.91
C ASP A 296 -5.71 -29.21 -10.35
N GLY A 297 -5.89 -29.03 -11.65
CA GLY A 297 -7.18 -28.91 -12.33
C GLY A 297 -7.22 -29.70 -13.63
N GLU A 298 -6.24 -30.57 -13.87
CA GLU A 298 -6.17 -31.38 -15.09
C GLU A 298 -7.28 -32.43 -15.13
N ASP A 299 -7.79 -32.74 -16.32
CA ASP A 299 -8.85 -33.75 -16.52
C ASP A 299 -10.04 -33.62 -15.53
N PRO A 300 -10.80 -32.52 -15.63
CA PRO A 300 -11.92 -32.27 -14.71
C PRO A 300 -13.07 -33.27 -14.86
N TYR A 301 -13.13 -34.01 -15.97
CA TYR A 301 -14.14 -35.04 -16.20
C TYR A 301 -13.96 -36.22 -15.22
N ASN A 302 -12.71 -36.68 -15.03
CA ASN A 302 -12.42 -37.81 -14.14
C ASN A 302 -12.17 -37.36 -12.69
N TYR A 303 -11.48 -36.23 -12.49
CA TYR A 303 -10.99 -35.82 -11.17
C TYR A 303 -11.80 -34.68 -10.54
N GLY A 304 -12.80 -34.15 -11.24
CA GLY A 304 -13.65 -33.07 -10.73
C GLY A 304 -13.00 -31.70 -10.84
N PRO A 305 -13.52 -30.69 -10.12
CA PRO A 305 -13.03 -29.31 -10.23
C PRO A 305 -11.57 -29.16 -9.73
N PRO A 306 -10.90 -28.03 -10.04
CA PRO A 306 -9.55 -27.77 -9.55
C PRO A 306 -9.47 -27.69 -8.03
N GLU A 307 -8.43 -28.27 -7.46
CA GLU A 307 -8.17 -28.30 -6.03
C GLU A 307 -6.78 -27.72 -5.71
N ILE A 308 -6.68 -27.14 -4.53
CA ILE A 308 -5.45 -26.66 -3.92
C ILE A 308 -5.03 -27.73 -2.91
N GLY A 309 -4.00 -28.51 -3.24
CA GLY A 309 -3.35 -29.40 -2.30
C GLY A 309 -2.42 -28.60 -1.40
N MET A 310 -2.45 -28.85 -0.09
CA MET A 310 -1.47 -28.33 0.86
C MET A 310 -0.73 -29.49 1.54
N ARG A 311 0.58 -29.32 1.70
CA ARG A 311 1.45 -30.26 2.39
C ARG A 311 2.49 -29.50 3.19
N ILE A 312 2.60 -29.77 4.49
CA ILE A 312 3.47 -28.96 5.35
C ILE A 312 4.95 -29.24 5.09
N THR A 313 5.33 -30.45 4.69
CA THR A 313 6.71 -30.80 4.36
C THR A 313 6.80 -32.03 3.44
N PHE A 314 7.87 -32.12 2.64
CA PHE A 314 8.24 -33.31 1.89
C PHE A 314 9.40 -34.07 2.55
N ASP A 315 9.95 -33.53 3.65
CA ASP A 315 11.15 -34.06 4.29
C ASP A 315 10.88 -35.22 5.26
N SER A 316 9.61 -35.46 5.61
CA SER A 316 9.15 -36.55 6.48
C SER A 316 7.66 -36.77 6.26
N ASP A 317 7.27 -38.00 5.93
CA ASP A 317 5.86 -38.38 5.72
C ASP A 317 5.08 -38.38 7.04
N ASP A 318 5.68 -38.82 8.13
CA ASP A 318 5.06 -38.77 9.47
C ASP A 318 4.75 -37.34 9.88
N LEU A 319 5.73 -36.43 9.72
CA LEU A 319 5.50 -35.02 9.99
C LEU A 319 4.44 -34.45 9.06
N ALA A 320 4.46 -34.80 7.77
CA ALA A 320 3.46 -34.30 6.83
C ALA A 320 2.02 -34.73 7.18
N THR A 321 1.86 -35.99 7.56
CA THR A 321 0.57 -36.61 7.84
C THR A 321 0.02 -36.21 9.22
N GLN A 322 0.90 -36.17 10.23
CA GLN A 322 0.50 -36.04 11.64
C GLN A 322 0.66 -34.63 12.21
N PHE A 323 1.11 -33.65 11.42
CA PHE A 323 1.29 -32.27 11.90
C PHE A 323 -0.01 -31.65 12.44
N LEU A 324 -1.11 -31.74 11.69
CA LEU A 324 -2.39 -31.13 12.09
C LEU A 324 -3.04 -31.90 13.24
N THR A 325 -2.89 -33.22 13.28
CA THR A 325 -3.43 -34.07 14.35
C THR A 325 -2.68 -33.84 15.66
N PHE A 326 -1.35 -33.68 15.61
CA PHE A 326 -0.55 -33.28 16.76
C PHE A 326 -0.93 -31.90 17.30
N ILE A 327 -1.07 -30.90 16.42
CA ILE A 327 -1.52 -29.55 16.82
C ILE A 327 -2.86 -29.63 17.55
N LYS A 328 -3.80 -30.43 17.04
CA LYS A 328 -5.10 -30.65 17.69
C LYS A 328 -4.95 -31.38 19.03
N ALA A 329 -4.15 -32.45 19.09
CA ALA A 329 -3.94 -33.26 20.29
C ALA A 329 -3.33 -32.45 21.44
N LYS A 330 -2.34 -31.60 21.13
CA LYS A 330 -1.69 -30.72 22.10
C LYS A 330 -2.40 -29.36 22.28
N GLN A 331 -3.60 -29.19 21.70
CA GLN A 331 -4.41 -27.97 21.78
C GLN A 331 -3.66 -26.70 21.40
N LEU A 332 -2.80 -26.80 20.38
CA LEU A 332 -1.99 -25.70 19.88
C LEU A 332 -2.80 -24.85 18.90
N ASP A 333 -2.53 -23.54 18.90
CA ASP A 333 -3.07 -22.62 17.89
C ASP A 333 -2.26 -22.72 16.60
N LEU A 334 -2.88 -23.20 15.52
CA LEU A 334 -2.26 -23.30 14.20
C LEU A 334 -1.76 -21.94 13.69
N ARG A 335 -2.48 -20.85 14.01
CA ARG A 335 -2.07 -19.49 13.65
C ARG A 335 -0.79 -19.11 14.36
N LYS A 336 -0.59 -19.54 15.61
CA LYS A 336 0.66 -19.33 16.33
C LYS A 336 1.78 -20.20 15.75
N VAL A 337 1.53 -21.50 15.55
CA VAL A 337 2.54 -22.45 15.06
C VAL A 337 3.05 -22.07 13.67
N VAL A 338 2.14 -21.84 12.71
CA VAL A 338 2.52 -21.53 11.32
C VAL A 338 2.65 -20.02 11.12
N GLY A 339 1.68 -19.21 11.54
CA GLY A 339 1.66 -17.77 11.30
C GLY A 339 2.79 -16.99 11.99
N THR A 340 3.11 -17.35 13.24
CA THR A 340 4.25 -16.75 13.99
C THR A 340 5.51 -17.61 13.99
N VAL A 341 5.47 -18.77 13.33
CA VAL A 341 6.58 -19.73 13.24
C VAL A 341 7.09 -20.18 14.63
N ASP A 342 6.14 -20.46 15.53
CA ASP A 342 6.40 -20.95 16.88
C ASP A 342 6.13 -22.46 16.97
N LEU A 343 7.13 -23.24 16.59
CA LEU A 343 7.18 -24.69 16.71
C LEU A 343 7.93 -25.12 17.98
N SER A 344 7.99 -24.29 19.02
CA SER A 344 8.75 -24.59 20.25
C SER A 344 8.23 -25.80 21.02
N VAL A 345 6.94 -26.13 20.87
CA VAL A 345 6.31 -27.28 21.51
C VAL A 345 6.62 -28.60 20.80
N PHE A 346 7.02 -28.58 19.52
CA PHE A 346 7.40 -29.78 18.77
C PHE A 346 8.74 -30.30 19.28
#